data_AF-A0A5J4P6D3-F1
#
_entry.id   AF-A0A5J4P6D3-F1
#
_cell.length_a   1.000
_cell.length_b   1.000
_cell.length_c   1.000
_cell.angle_alpha   90.00
_cell.angle_beta   90.00
_cell.angle_gamma   90.00
#
_symmetry.space_group_name_H-M   'P 1'
#
loop_
_entity.id
_entity.type
_entity.pdbx_description
1 polymer ?
#
loop_
_entity_poly.entity_id
_entity_poly.type
_entity_poly.pdbx_seq_one_letter_code
_entity_poly.pdbx_strand_id
1 'polypeptide(L)'
;METILDDVKTMVKEEKGLNKEAKEERILELYKERTFQHLKDYKVKMFEIEKIGYDATGKKMDGNELSEVAKKIQDFIIEEGL
;
A
#
# COMPACT_ATOMS: atom_id res chain seq x y z
N MET A 1 -10.48 7.23 -9.97
CA MET A 1 -10.00 7.84 -8.72
C MET A 1 -11.09 8.62 -8.01
N GLU A 2 -11.82 9.54 -8.68
CA GLU A 2 -12.95 10.28 -8.05
C GLU A 2 -13.98 9.35 -7.38
N THR A 3 -14.29 8.21 -7.99
CA THR A 3 -15.25 7.23 -7.44
C THR A 3 -14.79 6.58 -6.12
N ILE A 4 -13.50 6.30 -5.95
CA ILE A 4 -12.98 5.59 -4.76
C ILE A 4 -13.10 6.48 -3.52
N LEU A 5 -12.76 7.77 -3.65
CA LEU A 5 -12.83 8.70 -2.53
C LEU A 5 -14.28 8.94 -2.08
N ASP A 6 -15.20 9.05 -3.03
CA ASP A 6 -16.63 9.26 -2.72
C ASP A 6 -17.27 8.03 -2.08
N ASP A 7 -16.90 6.83 -2.52
CA ASP A 7 -17.30 5.57 -1.89
C ASP A 7 -16.78 5.46 -0.45
N VAL A 8 -15.50 5.79 -0.23
CA VAL A 8 -14.87 5.76 1.10
C VAL A 8 -15.53 6.77 2.04
N LYS A 9 -15.76 8.00 1.58
CA LYS A 9 -16.46 9.03 2.37
C LYS A 9 -17.86 8.58 2.76
N THR A 10 -18.59 7.94 1.85
CA THR A 10 -19.94 7.42 2.11
C THR A 10 -19.90 6.34 3.19
N MET A 11 -18.95 5.41 3.13
CA MET A 11 -18.81 4.36 4.15
C MET A 11 -18.46 4.93 5.53
N VAL A 12 -17.46 5.81 5.64
CA VAL A 12 -17.04 6.37 6.93
C VAL A 12 -18.11 7.29 7.53
N LYS A 13 -18.99 7.87 6.69
CA LYS A 13 -20.15 8.61 7.17
C LYS A 13 -21.10 7.73 7.98
N GLU A 14 -21.30 6.48 7.56
CA GLU A 14 -22.16 5.50 8.23
C GLU A 14 -21.53 4.87 9.48
N GLU A 15 -20.20 4.93 9.62
CA GLU A 15 -19.49 4.48 10.83
C GLU A 15 -19.85 5.35 12.04
N LYS A 16 -20.36 4.68 13.10
CA LYS A 16 -20.72 5.29 14.38
C LYS A 16 -19.53 5.25 15.34
N GLY A 17 -19.46 6.22 16.25
CA GLY A 17 -18.46 6.25 17.33
C GLY A 17 -17.13 6.94 16.98
N LEU A 18 -16.95 7.40 15.75
CA LEU A 18 -15.79 8.21 15.35
C LEU A 18 -16.11 9.70 15.43
N ASN A 19 -15.19 10.46 16.02
CA ASN A 19 -15.19 11.92 15.97
C ASN A 19 -14.66 12.40 14.59
N LYS A 20 -14.64 13.71 14.37
CA LYS A 20 -14.25 14.28 13.07
C LYS A 20 -12.82 13.88 12.65
N GLU A 21 -11.84 14.04 13.53
CA GLU A 21 -10.43 13.70 13.25
C GLU A 21 -10.26 12.21 12.95
N ALA A 22 -10.88 11.34 13.77
CA ALA A 22 -10.82 9.90 13.57
C ALA A 22 -11.50 9.47 12.25
N LYS A 23 -12.54 10.20 11.80
CA LYS A 23 -13.15 9.98 10.48
C LYS A 23 -12.21 10.41 9.35
N GLU A 24 -11.48 11.50 9.50
CA GLU A 24 -10.51 11.96 8.49
C GLU A 24 -9.34 10.97 8.35
N GLU A 25 -8.79 10.47 9.46
CA GLU A 25 -7.78 9.41 9.47
C GLU A 25 -8.31 8.13 8.82
N ARG A 26 -9.55 7.74 9.17
CA ARG A 26 -10.19 6.54 8.61
C ARG A 26 -10.43 6.63 7.11
N ILE A 27 -10.85 7.80 6.62
CA ILE A 27 -10.99 8.07 5.18
C ILE A 27 -9.63 7.94 4.49
N LEU A 28 -8.57 8.51 5.07
CA LEU A 28 -7.23 8.45 4.48
C LEU A 28 -6.70 7.02 4.40
N GLU A 29 -6.87 6.24 5.47
CA GLU A 29 -6.46 4.83 5.53
C GLU A 29 -7.17 3.99 4.45
N LEU A 30 -8.51 4.06 4.41
CA LEU A 30 -9.31 3.30 3.45
C LEU A 30 -9.08 3.74 2.01
N TYR A 31 -8.90 5.05 1.78
CA TYR A 31 -8.60 5.57 0.45
C TYR A 31 -7.26 5.03 -0.06
N LYS A 32 -6.21 5.02 0.79
CA LYS A 32 -4.92 4.42 0.45
C LYS A 32 -5.06 2.94 0.15
N GLU A 33 -5.69 2.19 1.05
CA GLU A 33 -5.86 0.74 0.90
C GLU A 33 -6.56 0.39 -0.43
N ARG A 34 -7.68 1.05 -0.73
CA ARG A 34 -8.43 0.79 -1.96
C ARG A 34 -7.70 1.25 -3.20
N THR A 35 -7.07 2.43 -3.16
CA THR A 35 -6.28 2.93 -4.29
C THR A 35 -5.16 1.95 -4.63
N PHE A 36 -4.45 1.44 -3.62
CA PHE A 36 -3.39 0.47 -3.80
C PHE A 36 -3.89 -0.89 -4.30
N GLN A 37 -5.07 -1.37 -3.86
CA GLN A 37 -5.67 -2.58 -4.42
C GLN A 37 -6.02 -2.48 -5.90
N HIS A 38 -6.22 -1.27 -6.42
CA HIS A 38 -6.46 -1.02 -7.85
C HIS A 38 -5.18 -0.80 -8.67
N LEU A 39 -4.01 -0.65 -8.03
CA LEU A 39 -2.74 -0.65 -8.74
C LEU A 39 -2.47 -2.06 -9.28
N LYS A 40 -2.10 -2.13 -10.55
CA LYS A 40 -1.83 -3.40 -11.22
C LYS A 40 -0.67 -4.09 -10.50
N ASP A 41 -0.83 -5.38 -10.22
CA ASP A 41 0.21 -6.23 -9.60
C ASP A 41 0.63 -5.79 -8.18
N TYR A 42 -0.11 -4.90 -7.49
CA TYR A 42 0.23 -4.42 -6.14
C TYR A 42 0.48 -5.56 -5.13
N LYS A 43 -0.37 -6.59 -5.12
CA LYS A 43 -0.19 -7.75 -4.22
C LYS A 43 1.09 -8.53 -4.52
N VAL A 44 1.44 -8.68 -5.80
CA VAL A 44 2.66 -9.37 -6.22
C VAL A 44 3.89 -8.54 -5.82
N LYS A 45 3.85 -7.23 -6.09
CA LYS A 45 4.92 -6.30 -5.74
C LYS A 45 5.13 -6.17 -4.22
N MET A 46 4.05 -6.12 -3.43
CA MET A 46 4.15 -6.12 -1.96
C MET A 46 4.71 -7.43 -1.40
N PHE A 47 4.36 -8.57 -1.98
CA PHE A 47 4.92 -9.87 -1.60
C PHE A 47 6.43 -9.95 -1.86
N GLU A 48 6.92 -9.34 -2.94
CA GLU A 48 8.36 -9.21 -3.19
C GLU A 48 9.06 -8.33 -2.15
N ILE A 49 8.42 -7.24 -1.72
CA ILE A 49 8.94 -6.36 -0.67
C ILE A 49 8.98 -7.06 0.70
N GLU A 50 7.93 -7.80 1.07
CA GLU A 50 7.90 -8.52 2.36
C GLU A 50 8.97 -9.62 2.46
N LYS A 51 9.44 -10.12 1.32
CA LYS A 51 10.47 -11.17 1.23
C LYS A 51 11.90 -10.64 1.20
N ILE A 52 12.10 -9.33 1.31
CA ILE A 52 13.43 -8.74 1.35
C ILE A 52 14.22 -9.29 2.53
N GLY A 53 15.47 -9.69 2.27
CA GLY A 53 16.34 -10.29 3.27
C GLY A 53 16.04 -11.76 3.54
N TYR A 54 15.18 -12.40 2.74
CA TYR A 54 14.87 -13.84 2.82
C TYR A 54 15.03 -14.51 1.46
N ASP A 55 15.61 -15.71 1.45
CA ASP A 55 15.69 -16.51 0.24
C ASP A 55 14.34 -17.12 -0.16
N ALA A 56 14.30 -17.82 -1.30
CA ALA A 56 13.09 -18.47 -1.81
C ALA A 56 12.49 -19.53 -0.85
N THR A 57 13.25 -19.98 0.15
CA THR A 57 12.81 -20.93 1.18
C THR A 57 12.31 -20.23 2.45
N GLY A 58 12.41 -18.89 2.52
CA GLY A 58 12.07 -18.10 3.69
C GLY A 58 13.18 -18.03 4.74
N LYS A 59 14.41 -18.41 4.39
CA LYS A 59 15.56 -18.30 5.29
C LYS A 59 16.19 -16.92 5.17
N LYS A 60 16.46 -16.29 6.31
CA LYS A 60 17.11 -14.98 6.37
C LYS A 60 18.49 -15.03 5.69
N MET A 61 18.75 -14.06 4.82
CA MET A 61 20.02 -13.88 4.13
C MET A 61 20.89 -12.84 4.84
N ASP A 62 22.21 -13.07 4.89
CA ASP A 62 23.20 -12.17 5.51
C ASP A 62 23.67 -11.04 4.57
N GLY A 63 23.05 -10.89 3.39
CA GLY A 63 23.43 -9.93 2.35
C GLY A 63 22.69 -8.58 2.45
N ASN A 64 23.31 -7.52 1.90
CA ASN A 64 22.70 -6.20 1.80
C ASN A 64 21.92 -6.03 0.48
N GLU A 65 20.69 -6.54 0.44
CA GLU A 65 19.80 -6.38 -0.72
C GLU A 65 19.21 -4.95 -0.82
N LEU A 66 19.54 -4.05 0.12
CA LEU A 66 18.92 -2.72 0.21
C LEU A 66 19.06 -1.91 -1.08
N SER A 67 20.17 -2.01 -1.80
CA SER A 67 20.36 -1.27 -3.05
C SER A 67 19.47 -1.77 -4.19
N GLU A 68 19.31 -3.09 -4.32
CA GLU A 68 18.43 -3.68 -5.35
C GLU A 68 16.96 -3.43 -5.02
N VAL A 69 16.61 -3.53 -3.74
CA VAL A 69 15.30 -3.18 -3.21
C VAL A 69 14.97 -1.72 -3.45
N ALA A 70 15.88 -0.80 -3.10
CA ALA A 70 15.67 0.62 -3.29
C ALA A 70 15.43 0.94 -4.76
N LYS A 71 16.16 0.27 -5.66
CA LYS A 71 15.95 0.40 -7.11
C LYS A 71 14.57 -0.11 -7.53
N LYS A 72 14.14 -1.30 -7.08
CA LYS A 72 12.81 -1.84 -7.38
C LYS A 72 11.67 -0.94 -6.89
N ILE A 73 11.82 -0.37 -5.68
CA ILE A 73 10.85 0.60 -5.13
C ILE A 73 10.83 1.88 -5.98
N GLN A 74 11.99 2.38 -6.38
CA GLN A 74 12.09 3.56 -7.23
C GLN A 74 11.44 3.33 -8.61
N ASP A 75 11.73 2.20 -9.24
CA ASP A 75 11.15 1.82 -10.54
C ASP A 75 9.62 1.70 -10.42
N PHE A 76 9.12 1.14 -9.32
CA PHE A 76 7.68 1.07 -9.04
C PHE A 76 7.01 2.45 -8.94
N ILE A 77 7.61 3.37 -8.19
CA ILE A 77 7.08 4.74 -8.05
C ILE A 77 6.99 5.42 -9.43
N ILE A 78 8.02 5.24 -10.27
CA ILE A 78 8.08 5.78 -11.62
C ILE A 78 7.01 5.15 -12.53
N GLU A 79 6.86 3.82 -12.53
CA GLU A 79 5.90 3.09 -13.36
C GLU A 79 4.44 3.46 -13.06
N GLU A 80 4.10 3.62 -11.78
CA GLU A 80 2.74 3.92 -11.35
C GLU A 80 2.44 5.43 -11.28
N GLY A 81 3.44 6.28 -11.53
CA GLY A 81 3.30 7.74 -11.50
C GLY A 81 2.98 8.31 -10.10
N LEU A 82 3.54 7.71 -9.06
CA LEU A 82 3.35 8.06 -7.64
C LEU A 82 4.32 9.13 -7.13
#